data_AF-A0A5B9PG37-F1
#
_entry.id   AF-A0A5B9PG37-F1
#
_cell.length_a   1.000
_cell.length_b   1.000
_cell.length_c   1.000
_cell.angle_alpha   90.00
_cell.angle_beta   90.00
_cell.angle_gamma   90.00
#
_symmetry.space_group_name_H-M   'P 1'
#
loop_
_entity.id
_entity.type
_entity.pdbx_description
1 polymer ?
#
loop_
_entity_poly.entity_id
_entity_poly.type
_entity_poly.pdbx_seq_one_letter_code
_entity_poly.pdbx_strand_id
1 'polypeptide(L)' 'MPRALRSDFSRQVYHALNRGNARNNIFTAGGDEAFERVVQRGLVPYPVDLIASL' A
#
# COMPACT_ATOMS: atom_id res chain seq x y z
N MET A 1 4.26 -22.29 -8.30
CA MET A 1 5.09 -22.25 -7.07
C MET A 1 4.23 -21.74 -5.93
N PRO A 2 4.26 -22.37 -4.75
CA PRO A 2 3.56 -21.85 -3.58
C PRO A 2 4.16 -20.48 -3.22
N ARG A 3 3.28 -19.50 -3.01
CA ARG A 3 3.72 -18.16 -2.58
C ARG A 3 4.18 -18.28 -1.14
N ALA A 4 5.36 -17.73 -0.83
CA ALA A 4 5.83 -17.65 0.55
C ALA A 4 4.77 -16.94 1.40
N LEU A 5 4.57 -17.43 2.63
CA LEU A 5 3.76 -16.75 3.63
C LEU A 5 4.33 -15.35 3.85
N ARG A 6 3.43 -14.37 4.03
CA ARG A 6 3.83 -13.03 4.44
C ARG A 6 4.20 -13.08 5.92
N SER A 7 5.28 -12.39 6.27
CA SER A 7 5.62 -12.13 7.67
C SER A 7 4.51 -11.28 8.29
N ASP A 8 3.99 -11.73 9.44
CA ASP A 8 2.91 -11.05 10.17
C ASP A 8 3.21 -11.09 11.68
N PHE A 9 4.09 -10.19 12.09
CA PHE A 9 4.47 -9.97 13.48
C PHE A 9 4.03 -8.57 13.93
N SER A 10 3.58 -8.48 15.18
CA SER A 10 3.15 -7.21 15.79
C SER A 10 4.32 -6.27 16.01
N ARG A 11 4.05 -4.96 15.99
CA ARG A 11 5.02 -3.87 16.23
C ARG A 11 6.20 -3.81 15.25
N GLN A 12 6.07 -4.43 14.08
CA GLN A 12 7.07 -4.36 13.02
C GLN A 12 6.73 -3.27 12.00
N VAL A 13 7.76 -2.78 11.32
CA VAL A 13 7.63 -1.89 10.17
C VAL A 13 7.69 -2.71 8.89
N TYR A 14 6.73 -2.49 7.99
CA TYR A 14 6.66 -3.16 6.70
C TYR A 14 6.76 -2.15 5.56
N HIS A 15 7.44 -2.54 4.49
CA HIS A 15 7.45 -1.78 3.24
C HIS A 15 6.58 -2.48 2.20
N ALA A 16 5.51 -1.82 1.77
CA ALA A 16 4.58 -2.36 0.78
C ALA A 16 4.80 -1.67 -0.58
N LEU A 17 4.98 -2.47 -1.64
CA LEU A 17 5.15 -1.99 -3.01
C LEU A 17 3.95 -2.42 -3.85
N ASN A 18 3.27 -1.44 -4.44
CA ASN A 18 2.19 -1.66 -5.40
C ASN A 18 2.61 -1.18 -6.78
N ARG A 19 2.16 -1.87 -7.82
CA ARG A 19 2.37 -1.50 -9.23
C ARG A 19 1.09 -1.70 -10.02
N GLY A 20 0.94 -0.96 -11.11
CA GLY A 20 -0.14 -1.20 -12.06
C GLY A 20 -0.09 -2.61 -12.64
N ASN A 21 -1.27 -3.16 -12.93
CA ASN A 21 -1.39 -4.39 -13.71
C ASN A 21 -0.62 -4.23 -15.04
N ALA A 22 0.02 -5.31 -15.50
CA ALA A 22 0.89 -5.29 -16.68
C ALA A 22 2.03 -4.25 -16.64
N ARG A 23 2.42 -3.74 -15.45
CA ARG A 23 3.40 -2.66 -15.28
C ARG A 23 2.96 -1.34 -15.90
N ASN A 24 1.66 -1.14 -16.07
CA ASN A 24 1.12 0.12 -16.56
C ASN A 24 1.49 1.27 -15.62
N ASN A 25 1.80 2.43 -16.20
CA ASN A 25 1.98 3.64 -15.45
C ASN A 25 0.60 4.21 -15.06
N ILE A 26 0.19 3.96 -13.83
CA ILE A 26 -1.14 4.33 -13.31
C ILE A 26 -1.10 5.52 -12.34
N PHE A 27 0.10 5.92 -11.92
CA PHE A 27 0.34 7.11 -11.13
C PHE A 27 0.82 8.20 -12.08
N THR A 28 -0.03 9.19 -12.29
CA THR A 28 0.21 10.32 -13.18
C THR A 28 0.06 11.59 -12.38
N ALA A 29 0.78 12.66 -12.75
CA ALA A 29 0.68 13.94 -12.07
C ALA A 29 -0.80 14.37 -11.86
N GLY A 30 -1.21 14.48 -10.59
CA GLY A 30 -2.59 14.83 -10.17
C GLY A 30 -3.57 13.65 -9.99
N GLY A 31 -3.18 12.41 -10.34
CA GLY A 31 -3.99 11.19 -10.14
C GLY A 31 -3.79 10.53 -8.78
N ASP A 32 -2.70 10.87 -8.09
CA ASP A 32 -2.24 10.18 -6.88
C ASP A 32 -3.11 10.51 -5.66
N GLU A 33 -3.80 11.65 -5.65
CA GLU A 33 -4.71 12.09 -4.59
C GLU A 33 -5.88 11.11 -4.37
N ALA A 34 -6.40 10.52 -5.45
CA ALA A 34 -7.47 9.54 -5.37
C ALA A 34 -6.97 8.24 -4.71
N PHE A 35 -5.72 7.85 -5.01
CA PHE A 35 -5.08 6.71 -4.38
C PHE A 35 -4.85 6.93 -2.89
N GLU A 36 -4.28 8.09 -2.52
CA GLU A 36 -4.07 8.45 -1.11
C GLU A 36 -5.39 8.43 -0.31
N ARG A 37 -6.48 8.95 -0.87
CA ARG A 37 -7.81 8.88 -0.22
C ARG A 37 -8.28 7.44 0.00
N VAL A 38 -8.06 6.55 -0.96
CA VAL A 38 -8.43 5.13 -0.84
C VAL A 38 -7.56 4.44 0.20
N VAL A 39 -6.25 4.70 0.21
CA VAL A 39 -5.33 4.18 1.23
C VAL A 39 -5.78 4.60 2.61
N GLN A 40 -5.99 5.90 2.84
CA GLN A 40 -6.43 6.43 4.14
C GLN A 40 -7.74 5.78 4.61
N ARG A 41 -8.75 5.67 3.73
CA ARG A 41 -10.02 4.98 4.05
C ARG A 41 -9.81 3.50 4.39
N GLY A 42 -8.91 2.82 3.66
CA GLY A 42 -8.59 1.42 3.88
C GLY A 42 -7.85 1.16 5.19
N LEU A 43 -7.13 2.16 5.72
CA LEU A 43 -6.39 2.06 6.99
C LEU A 43 -7.29 2.26 8.22
N VAL A 44 -8.42 2.99 8.11
CA VAL A 44 -9.32 3.29 9.24
C VAL A 44 -9.67 2.08 10.13
N PRO A 45 -9.96 0.88 9.59
CA PRO A 45 -10.32 -0.27 10.41
C PRO A 45 -9.13 -0.92 11.15
N TYR A 46 -7.90 -0.54 10.82
CA TYR A 46 -6.68 -1.23 11.27
C TYR A 46 -5.86 -0.33 12.18
N PRO A 47 -5.37 -0.84 13.32
CA PRO A 47 -4.55 -0.08 14.26
C PRO A 47 -3.09 -0.05 13.78
N VAL A 48 -2.83 0.59 12.64
CA VAL A 48 -1.50 0.72 12.04
C VAL A 48 -1.18 2.17 11.72
N ASP A 49 0.09 2.53 11.83
CA ASP A 49 0.58 3.85 11.48
C ASP A 49 1.16 3.86 10.06
N LEU A 50 0.75 4.82 9.25
CA LEU A 50 1.36 5.08 7.95
C LEU A 50 2.57 6.01 8.14
N ILE A 51 3.77 5.48 7.92
CA ILE A 51 5.03 6.23 8.11
C ILE A 51 5.36 7.10 6.89
N ALA A 52 5.12 6.60 5.67
CA ALA A 52 5.34 7.32 4.42
C ALA A 52 4.47 6.75 3.29
N SER A 53 3.96 7.63 2.43
CA SER A 53 3.29 7.30 1.16
C SER A 53 3.87 8.12 -0.01
N LEU A 54 3.35 7.90 -1.23
CA LEU A 54 3.89 8.39 -2.50
C LEU A 54 3.80 9.92 -2.65
#